data_AF-A0A9X9Q2I6-F1
#
_entry.id   AF-A0A9X9Q2I6-F1
#
_cell.length_a   1.000
_cell.length_b   1.000
_cell.length_c   1.000
_cell.angle_alpha   90.00
_cell.angle_beta   90.00
_cell.angle_gamma   90.00
#
_symmetry.space_group_name_H-M   'P 1'
#
loop_
_entity.id
_entity.type
_entity.pdbx_description
1 polymer ?
#
loop_
_entity_poly.entity_id
_entity_poly.type
_entity_poly.pdbx_seq_one_letter_code
_entity_poly.pdbx_strand_id
1 'polypeptide(L)' 'MIVDEGHRMKNHHCKLTQVLNTHYVAPRRILLTGTPLQNKLPELWALLNFLLPTIFKS' A
#
# COMPACT_ATOMS: atom_id res chain seq x y z
N MET A 1 -1.12 -4.73 -10.91
CA MET A 1 -1.22 -5.52 -9.67
C MET A 1 -2.51 -5.13 -8.96
N ILE A 2 -3.28 -6.11 -8.50
CA ILE A 2 -4.51 -5.88 -7.73
C ILE A 2 -4.30 -6.57 -6.38
N VAL A 3 -4.52 -5.82 -5.30
CA VAL A 3 -4.43 -6.34 -3.92
C VAL A 3 -5.78 -6.12 -3.27
N ASP A 4 -6.36 -7.20 -2.77
CA ASP A 4 -7.59 -7.16 -1.97
C ASP A 4 -7.25 -7.10 -0.46
N GLU A 5 -8.21 -6.68 0.34
CA GLU A 5 -8.06 -6.47 1.78
C GLU A 5 -6.93 -5.51 2.15
N GLY A 6 -6.89 -4.36 1.49
CA GLY A 6 -5.86 -3.33 1.65
C GLY A 6 -5.69 -2.80 3.07
N HIS A 7 -6.66 -3.04 3.96
CA HIS A 7 -6.51 -2.77 5.38
C HIS A 7 -5.32 -3.53 6.02
N ARG A 8 -4.89 -4.66 5.44
CA ARG A 8 -3.68 -5.42 5.86
C ARG A 8 -2.37 -4.69 5.52
N MET A 9 -2.42 -3.68 4.66
CA MET A 9 -1.28 -2.89 4.17
C MET A 9 -1.10 -1.55 4.89
N LYS A 10 -1.92 -1.28 5.93
CA LYS A 10 -1.87 -0.03 6.71
C LYS A 10 -0.55 0.20 7.44
N ASN A 11 0.26 -0.85 7.65
CA ASN A 11 1.61 -0.74 8.18
C ASN A 11 2.63 -0.77 7.05
N HIS A 12 3.36 0.33 6.86
CA HIS A 12 4.42 0.42 5.83
C HIS A 12 5.55 -0.61 6.02
N HIS A 13 5.85 -0.97 7.27
CA HIS A 13 6.86 -1.98 7.60
C HIS A 13 6.36 -3.42 7.48
N CYS A 14 5.15 -3.62 6.93
CA CYS A 14 4.64 -4.97 6.70
C CYS A 14 5.52 -5.70 5.69
N LYS A 15 5.90 -6.94 6.03
CA LYS A 15 6.67 -7.82 5.15
C LYS A 15 6.00 -8.02 3.78
N LEU A 16 4.66 -7.99 3.73
CA LEU A 16 3.89 -8.06 2.50
C LEU A 16 4.18 -6.87 1.58
N THR A 17 4.13 -5.64 2.11
CA THR A 17 4.41 -4.42 1.35
C THR A 17 5.82 -4.43 0.79
N GLN A 18 6.80 -4.85 1.59
CA GLN A 18 8.19 -4.98 1.16
C GLN A 18 8.31 -5.99 0.00
N VAL A 19 7.77 -7.20 0.17
CA VAL A 19 7.82 -8.25 -0.85
C VAL A 19 7.14 -7.82 -2.15
N LEU A 20 5.96 -7.20 -2.06
CA LEU A 20 5.24 -6.72 -3.23
C LEU A 20 6.01 -5.61 -3.97
N ASN A 21 6.65 -4.71 -3.24
CA ASN A 21 7.44 -3.63 -3.82
C ASN A 21 8.77 -4.10 -4.43
N THR A 22 9.43 -5.11 -3.85
CA THR A 22 10.73 -5.60 -4.31
C THR A 22 10.63 -6.64 -5.42
N HIS A 23 9.69 -7.58 -5.32
CA HIS A 23 9.63 -8.73 -6.23
C HIS A 23 8.68 -8.55 -7.41
N TYR A 24 7.77 -7.57 -7.36
CA TYR A 24 6.75 -7.40 -8.38
C TYR A 24 6.70 -5.98 -8.92
N VAL A 25 7.07 -5.83 -10.20
CA VAL A 25 7.00 -4.56 -10.90
C VAL A 25 5.66 -4.49 -11.66
N ALA A 26 4.81 -3.53 -11.28
CA ALA A 26 3.56 -3.27 -11.97
C ALA A 26 3.35 -1.75 -12.13
N PRO A 27 3.17 -1.24 -13.36
CA PRO A 27 3.00 0.19 -13.62
C PRO A 27 1.65 0.72 -13.10
N ARG A 28 0.64 -0.15 -12.97
CA ARG A 28 -0.66 0.16 -12.38
C ARG A 28 -0.92 -0.74 -11.18
N ARG A 29 -1.27 -0.12 -10.06
CA ARG A 29 -1.58 -0.77 -8.79
C ARG A 29 -3.00 -0.38 -8.37
N ILE A 30 -3.80 -1.37 -7.99
CA ILE A 30 -5.16 -1.20 -7.48
C ILE A 30 -5.20 -1.84 -6.10
N LEU A 31 -5.75 -1.12 -5.14
CA LEU A 31 -5.96 -1.59 -3.78
C LEU A 31 -7.45 -1.57 -3.48
N LEU A 32 -8.01 -2.72 -3.12
CA LEU A 32 -9.40 -2.88 -2.73
C LEU A 32 -9.46 -3.09 -1.21
N THR A 33 -10.41 -2.48 -0.52
CA THR A 33 -10.61 -2.68 0.92
C THR A 33 -12.08 -2.55 1.25
N GLY A 34 -12.62 -3.47 2.05
CA GLY A 34 -13.98 -3.40 2.59
C GLY A 34 -14.09 -2.51 3.84
N THR A 35 -12.97 -2.04 4.40
CA THR A 35 -12.97 -1.21 5.63
C THR A 35 -12.59 0.24 5.33
N PRO A 36 -13.26 1.21 6.00
CA PRO A 36 -12.93 2.62 5.83
C PRO A 36 -11.56 2.96 6.40
N LEU A 37 -10.94 4.01 5.86
CA LEU A 37 -9.71 4.56 6.37
C LEU A 37 -9.96 5.25 7.73
N GLN A 38 -9.18 4.90 8.76
CA GLN A 38 -9.37 5.39 10.13
C GLN A 38 -8.79 6.79 10.39
N ASN A 39 -8.51 7.57 9.33
CA ASN A 39 -7.92 8.91 9.40
C ASN A 39 -6.60 9.02 10.18
N LYS A 40 -5.79 7.96 10.19
CA LYS A 40 -4.42 7.99 10.73
C LYS A 40 -3.43 8.29 9.61
N LEU A 41 -2.70 9.39 9.73
CA LEU A 41 -1.70 9.82 8.74
C LEU A 41 -0.67 8.73 8.39
N PRO A 42 -0.13 7.93 9.34
CA PRO A 42 0.78 6.84 8.99
C PRO A 42 0.14 5.75 8.14
N GLU A 43 -1.14 5.41 8.41
CA GLU A 43 -1.88 4.42 7.61
C GLU A 43 -2.13 4.95 6.20
N LEU A 44 -2.57 6.21 6.09
CA LEU A 44 -2.81 6.86 4.80
C LEU A 44 -1.51 6.89 3.98
N TRP A 45 -0.41 7.32 4.60
CA TRP A 45 0.89 7.38 3.95
C TRP A 45 1.36 5.99 3.48
N ALA A 46 1.20 4.95 4.30
CA ALA A 46 1.57 3.58 3.91
C ALA A 46 0.82 3.10 2.65
N LEU A 47 -0.49 3.36 2.57
CA LEU A 47 -1.33 2.98 1.44
C LEU A 47 -0.96 3.78 0.18
N LEU A 48 -0.72 5.10 0.32
CA LEU A 48 -0.31 5.96 -0.78
C LEU A 48 1.10 5.64 -1.29
N ASN A 49 2.04 5.32 -0.40
CA ASN A 49 3.38 4.86 -0.76
C ASN A 49 3.32 3.57 -1.59
N PHE A 50 2.43 2.64 -1.23
CA PHE A 50 2.22 1.45 -2.04
C PHE A 50 1.62 1.75 -3.41
N LEU A 51 0.62 2.63 -3.51
CA LEU A 51 -0.04 2.95 -4.79
C LEU A 51 0.83 3.81 -5.72
N LEU A 52 1.56 4.77 -5.15
CA LEU A 52 2.31 5.82 -5.85
C LEU A 52 3.74 5.92 -5.29
N PRO A 53 4.56 4.86 -5.42
CA PRO A 53 5.89 4.81 -4.82
C PRO A 53 6.85 5.85 -5.40
N THR A 54 6.58 6.41 -6.58
CA THR A 54 7.40 7.45 -7.19
C THR A 54 7.20 8.83 -6.55
N ILE A 55 5.99 9.11 -6.08
CA ILE A 55 5.61 10.39 -5.45
C ILE A 55 5.92 10.35 -3.95
N PHE A 56 5.62 9.22 -3.31
CA PHE A 56 5.73 9.05 -1.86
C PHE A 56 6.99 8.28 -1.47
N LYS A 57 8.15 8.57 -2.09
CA LYS A 57 9.44 7.97 -1.70
C LYS A 57 9.82 8.48 -0.31
N SER A 58 9.96 7.57 0.65
CA SER A 58 10.65 7.81 1.93
C SER A 58 11.89 6.96 2.00
#